data_AF-A0A5C5YNB2-F1
#
_entry.id   AF-A0A5C5YNB2-F1
#
_cell.length_a   1.000
_cell.length_b   1.000
_cell.length_c   1.000
_cell.angle_alpha   90.00
_cell.angle_beta   90.00
_cell.angle_gamma   90.00
#
_symmetry.space_group_name_H-M   'P 1'
#
loop_
_entity.id
_entity.type
_entity.pdbx_description
1 polymer ?
#
loop_
_entity_poly.entity_id
_entity_poly.type
_entity_poly.pdbx_seq_one_letter_code
_entity_poly.pdbx_strand_id
1 'polypeptide(L)'
;MNIRIFKLFAVPAMFVVTIGIAEDALVQPLAEQAPLPPKDAVLLQLEDAFSSYKNSSSDARDIVLRALDSSLAIAQARGDLDALKALQSERDAFSSSGTLPTLVSIRIYQRRTALAKRNLESAYESAVRELTQNGDIPTAEVIQQEFEAFKKSGSLRESAINLLDGDHLNAWDLSFKLSKHWSPRNGILRFDGQGGEEANLSTKRSYKNFTFRCEWRIGPGGDSGIFLRGIPQVQIWDHIHGLGQGIGSGGLYNNKRFPKHPTEIADNPIGQWNSTTVTIIGDKVTVTLNGKCVVNGITMENHPNHRVPLPAEGPIVLQAFRSPIEFRHLTILELP
;
A
#
# COMPACT_ATOMS: atom_id res chain seq x y z
N MET A 1 -59.94 -16.34 -73.58
CA MET A 1 -59.65 -17.38 -72.56
C MET A 1 -59.02 -16.66 -71.37
N ASN A 2 -59.56 -16.89 -70.18
CA ASN A 2 -59.31 -16.14 -68.94
C ASN A 2 -57.82 -16.14 -68.50
N ILE A 3 -57.37 -15.07 -67.83
CA ILE A 3 -56.99 -15.05 -66.38
C ILE A 3 -56.17 -13.77 -66.03
N ARG A 4 -56.75 -13.00 -65.09
CA ARG A 4 -56.21 -12.18 -63.98
C ARG A 4 -54.95 -11.27 -64.12
N ILE A 5 -55.28 -9.97 -64.08
CA ILE A 5 -54.72 -8.83 -63.29
C ILE A 5 -53.71 -9.19 -62.18
N PHE A 6 -52.59 -8.46 -62.07
CA PHE A 6 -52.24 -7.63 -60.88
C PHE A 6 -51.08 -6.63 -61.15
N LYS A 7 -51.41 -5.35 -60.90
CA LYS A 7 -50.65 -4.09 -60.80
C LYS A 7 -49.11 -4.12 -60.97
N LEU A 8 -48.64 -3.40 -61.98
CA LEU A 8 -47.28 -2.88 -62.12
C LEU A 8 -47.29 -1.38 -61.75
N PHE A 9 -46.56 -0.98 -60.71
CA PHE A 9 -46.31 0.43 -60.40
C PHE A 9 -45.31 1.01 -61.40
N ALA A 10 -45.58 2.23 -61.88
CA ALA A 10 -44.79 2.91 -62.88
C ALA A 10 -43.39 3.29 -62.36
N VAL A 11 -42.37 3.01 -63.17
CA VAL A 11 -41.02 3.57 -63.09
C VAL A 11 -41.03 4.94 -63.76
N PRO A 12 -40.25 5.91 -63.25
CA PRO A 12 -39.39 6.65 -64.16
C PRO A 12 -37.94 6.64 -63.66
N ALA A 13 -37.04 6.25 -64.57
CA ALA A 13 -35.62 6.25 -64.37
C ALA A 13 -35.01 7.59 -64.82
N MET A 14 -33.95 7.95 -64.08
CA MET A 14 -32.82 8.79 -64.47
C MET A 14 -33.07 10.28 -64.74
N PHE A 15 -32.81 11.08 -63.71
CA PHE A 15 -32.05 12.33 -63.86
C PHE A 15 -30.61 12.05 -63.42
N VAL A 16 -29.66 12.23 -64.34
CA VAL A 16 -28.22 12.23 -64.04
C VAL A 16 -27.92 13.56 -63.35
N VAL A 17 -27.60 13.50 -62.05
CA VAL A 17 -27.00 14.63 -61.35
C VAL A 17 -25.53 14.32 -61.18
N THR A 18 -24.72 15.08 -61.91
CA THR A 18 -23.27 15.11 -61.85
C THR A 18 -22.82 15.25 -60.39
N ILE A 19 -21.96 14.34 -59.93
CA ILE A 19 -21.30 14.42 -58.62
C ILE A 19 -20.37 15.63 -58.68
N GLY A 20 -20.83 16.77 -58.18
CA GLY A 20 -19.96 17.84 -57.75
C GLY A 20 -19.25 17.36 -56.49
N ILE A 21 -17.97 17.01 -56.62
CA ILE A 21 -17.09 16.85 -55.46
C ILE A 21 -16.99 18.24 -54.85
N ALA A 22 -17.74 18.50 -53.77
CA ALA A 22 -17.46 19.61 -52.89
C ALA A 22 -16.22 19.23 -52.07
N GLU A 23 -15.04 19.37 -52.69
CA GLU A 23 -13.79 19.63 -51.98
C GLU A 23 -13.94 21.00 -51.31
N ASP A 24 -14.56 21.04 -50.13
CA ASP A 24 -14.36 22.08 -49.11
C ASP A 24 -15.34 21.86 -47.94
N ALA A 25 -15.26 20.67 -47.33
CA ALA A 25 -15.54 20.59 -45.90
C ALA A 25 -14.22 20.92 -45.21
N LEU A 26 -14.06 22.18 -44.81
CA LEU A 26 -12.97 22.70 -43.98
C LEU A 26 -12.67 21.70 -42.84
N VAL A 27 -11.67 20.82 -43.06
CA VAL A 27 -10.99 20.13 -41.98
C VAL A 27 -10.23 21.22 -41.26
N GLN A 28 -10.85 21.79 -40.21
CA GLN A 28 -10.09 22.57 -39.25
C GLN A 28 -8.91 21.69 -38.81
N PRO A 29 -7.65 22.17 -38.91
CA PRO A 29 -6.54 21.40 -38.39
C PRO A 29 -6.87 21.10 -36.93
N LEU A 30 -6.87 19.81 -36.54
CA LEU A 30 -6.95 19.45 -35.14
C LEU A 30 -5.89 20.29 -34.44
N ALA A 31 -6.32 21.17 -33.53
CA ALA A 31 -5.40 21.96 -32.73
C ALA A 31 -4.34 20.99 -32.18
N GLU A 32 -3.06 21.30 -32.42
CA GLU A 32 -1.94 20.48 -31.99
C GLU A 32 -2.08 20.28 -30.48
N GLN A 33 -2.57 19.09 -30.09
CA GLN A 33 -2.82 18.78 -28.70
C GLN A 33 -1.47 18.82 -28.00
N ALA A 34 -1.41 19.51 -26.86
CA ALA A 34 -0.19 19.56 -26.06
C ALA A 34 0.34 18.12 -25.86
N PRO A 35 1.67 17.90 -25.95
CA PRO A 35 2.23 16.57 -25.84
C PRO A 35 1.77 15.94 -24.52
N LEU A 36 1.24 14.72 -24.60
CA LEU A 36 0.77 14.00 -23.43
C LEU A 36 1.92 13.76 -22.46
N PRO A 37 1.67 13.80 -21.14
CA PRO A 37 2.70 13.57 -20.14
C PRO A 37 3.28 12.15 -20.28
N PRO A 38 4.59 11.95 -20.14
CA PRO A 38 5.18 10.62 -20.15
C PRO A 38 4.66 9.82 -18.94
N LYS A 39 4.61 8.48 -19.09
CA LYS A 39 4.14 7.54 -18.06
C LYS A 39 4.65 7.86 -16.65
N ASP A 40 5.97 8.05 -16.51
CA ASP A 40 6.59 8.28 -15.22
C ASP A 40 6.10 9.57 -14.55
N ALA A 41 5.80 10.61 -15.35
CA ALA A 41 5.22 11.85 -14.83
C ALA A 41 3.78 11.66 -14.36
N VAL A 42 2.98 10.87 -15.07
CA VAL A 42 1.59 10.55 -14.67
C VAL A 42 1.58 9.76 -13.35
N LEU A 43 2.46 8.76 -13.22
CA LEU A 43 2.56 7.96 -12.00
C LEU A 43 3.06 8.80 -10.82
N LEU A 44 4.04 9.69 -11.04
CA LEU A 44 4.54 10.60 -10.01
C LEU A 44 3.45 11.58 -9.54
N GLN A 45 2.66 12.15 -10.45
CA GLN A 45 1.54 13.04 -10.08
C GLN A 45 0.48 12.30 -9.25
N LEU A 46 0.19 11.05 -9.60
CA LEU A 46 -0.72 10.22 -8.82
C LEU A 46 -0.14 9.94 -7.43
N GLU A 47 1.15 9.63 -7.32
CA GLU A 47 1.87 9.44 -6.05
C GLU A 47 1.88 10.71 -5.17
N ASP A 48 2.07 11.88 -5.77
CA ASP A 48 1.98 13.17 -5.09
C ASP A 48 0.55 13.43 -4.57
N ALA A 49 -0.47 13.07 -5.34
CA ALA A 49 -1.87 13.16 -4.92
C ALA A 49 -2.17 12.21 -3.75
N PHE A 50 -1.62 10.99 -3.77
CA PHE A 50 -1.69 10.07 -2.64
C PHE A 50 -1.02 10.63 -1.39
N SER A 51 0.18 11.18 -1.53
CA SER A 51 0.93 11.79 -0.43
C SER A 51 0.14 12.97 0.16
N SER A 52 -0.43 13.82 -0.69
CA SER A 52 -1.29 14.94 -0.29
C SER A 52 -2.56 14.48 0.42
N TYR A 53 -3.19 13.40 -0.06
CA TYR A 53 -4.35 12.79 0.59
C TYR A 53 -4.01 12.26 2.00
N LYS A 54 -2.88 11.55 2.14
CA LYS A 54 -2.41 11.03 3.43
C LYS A 54 -2.14 12.17 4.42
N ASN A 55 -1.39 13.19 4.00
CA ASN A 55 -1.07 14.35 4.84
C ASN A 55 -2.34 15.08 5.28
N SER A 56 -3.26 15.35 4.34
CA SER A 56 -4.52 16.01 4.66
C SER A 56 -5.41 15.21 5.62
N SER A 57 -5.39 13.88 5.50
CA SER A 57 -6.13 12.97 6.38
C SER A 57 -5.50 12.91 7.77
N SER A 58 -4.16 12.92 7.85
CA SER A 58 -3.42 13.00 9.12
C SER A 58 -3.66 14.32 9.84
N ASP A 59 -3.53 15.45 9.14
CA ASP A 59 -3.81 16.78 9.68
C ASP A 59 -5.24 16.89 10.22
N ALA A 60 -6.20 16.32 9.49
CA ALA A 60 -7.60 16.28 9.89
C ALA A 60 -7.78 15.47 11.20
N ARG A 61 -7.07 14.34 11.33
CA ARG A 61 -7.06 13.49 12.52
C ARG A 61 -6.45 14.21 13.72
N ASP A 62 -5.34 14.89 13.53
CA ASP A 62 -4.67 15.66 14.60
C ASP A 62 -5.52 16.81 15.14
N ILE A 63 -6.36 17.42 14.29
CA ILE A 63 -7.31 18.44 14.74
C ILE A 63 -8.32 17.83 15.73
N VAL A 64 -8.81 16.62 15.46
CA VAL A 64 -9.78 15.94 16.32
C VAL A 64 -9.11 15.47 17.62
N LEU A 65 -7.91 14.90 17.54
CA LEU A 65 -7.14 14.50 18.73
C LEU A 65 -6.85 15.68 19.64
N ARG A 66 -6.41 16.83 19.09
CA ARG A 66 -6.20 18.05 19.88
C ARG A 66 -7.49 18.56 20.53
N ALA A 67 -8.63 18.45 19.85
CA ALA A 67 -9.92 18.82 20.42
C ALA A 67 -10.33 17.92 21.60
N LEU A 68 -10.08 16.61 21.47
CA LEU A 68 -10.29 15.62 22.55
C LEU A 68 -9.35 15.88 23.74
N ASP A 69 -8.06 16.06 23.49
CA ASP A 69 -7.06 16.34 24.52
C ASP A 69 -7.38 17.65 25.27
N SER A 70 -7.82 18.68 24.57
CA SER A 70 -8.28 19.93 25.19
C SER A 70 -9.50 19.70 26.08
N SER A 71 -10.45 18.89 25.63
CA SER A 71 -11.67 18.56 26.39
C SER A 71 -11.36 17.71 27.63
N LEU A 72 -10.42 16.77 27.51
CA LEU A 72 -9.90 15.97 28.62
C LEU A 72 -9.30 16.86 29.72
N ALA A 73 -8.46 17.82 29.34
CA ALA A 73 -7.85 18.77 30.28
C ALA A 73 -8.91 19.60 31.03
N ILE A 74 -9.99 20.02 30.34
CA ILE A 74 -11.10 20.75 30.95
C ILE A 74 -11.87 19.86 31.95
N ALA A 75 -12.18 18.61 31.59
CA ALA A 75 -12.86 17.67 32.47
C ALA A 75 -12.04 17.39 33.75
N GLN A 76 -10.72 17.19 33.58
CA GLN A 76 -9.79 16.98 34.69
C GLN A 76 -9.74 18.19 35.63
N ALA A 77 -9.63 19.41 35.09
CA ALA A 77 -9.60 20.63 35.89
C ALA A 77 -10.89 20.87 36.69
N ARG A 78 -12.03 20.36 36.20
CA ARG A 78 -13.33 20.43 36.87
C ARG A 78 -13.57 19.30 37.88
N GLY A 79 -12.71 18.28 37.91
CA GLY A 79 -12.93 17.07 38.71
C GLY A 79 -14.09 16.21 38.20
N ASP A 80 -14.46 16.33 36.92
CA ASP A 80 -15.55 15.56 36.32
C ASP A 80 -15.03 14.19 35.83
N LEU A 81 -15.09 13.20 36.74
CA LEU A 81 -14.56 11.86 36.49
C LEU A 81 -15.30 11.12 35.36
N ASP A 82 -16.61 11.32 35.24
CA ASP A 82 -17.43 10.62 34.24
C ASP A 82 -17.14 11.17 32.84
N ALA A 83 -17.07 12.50 32.70
CA ALA A 83 -16.67 13.12 31.43
C ALA A 83 -15.23 12.74 31.03
N LEU A 84 -14.31 12.69 31.99
CA LEU A 84 -12.91 12.30 31.73
C LEU A 84 -12.81 10.89 31.15
N LYS A 85 -13.50 9.91 31.76
CA LYS A 85 -13.52 8.51 31.27
C LYS A 85 -14.15 8.39 29.88
N ALA A 86 -15.26 9.08 29.64
CA ALA A 86 -15.95 9.04 28.36
C ALA A 86 -15.07 9.63 27.24
N LEU A 87 -14.46 10.80 27.47
CA LEU A 87 -13.55 11.44 26.53
C LEU A 87 -12.30 10.58 26.26
N GLN A 88 -11.77 9.91 27.29
CA GLN A 88 -10.60 9.06 27.13
C GLN A 88 -10.93 7.82 26.30
N SER A 89 -12.10 7.21 26.53
CA SER A 89 -12.59 6.11 25.72
C SER A 89 -12.77 6.49 24.26
N GLU A 90 -13.38 7.65 23.95
CA GLU A 90 -13.52 8.12 22.57
C GLU A 90 -12.18 8.45 21.91
N ARG A 91 -11.26 9.05 22.67
CA ARG A 91 -9.92 9.40 22.18
C ARG A 91 -9.11 8.15 21.84
N ASP A 92 -9.18 7.13 22.68
CA ASP A 92 -8.51 5.87 22.44
C ASP A 92 -9.18 5.09 21.30
N ALA A 93 -10.52 5.10 21.20
CA ALA A 93 -11.25 4.50 20.08
C ALA A 93 -10.93 5.19 18.75
N PHE A 94 -10.90 6.52 18.71
CA PHE A 94 -10.53 7.27 17.51
C PHE A 94 -9.06 7.02 17.12
N SER A 95 -8.15 7.01 18.10
CA SER A 95 -6.72 6.77 17.91
C SER A 95 -6.39 5.33 17.43
N SER A 96 -7.12 4.34 17.92
CA SER A 96 -6.86 2.92 17.61
C SER A 96 -7.63 2.39 16.41
N SER A 97 -8.92 2.73 16.29
CA SER A 97 -9.85 2.14 15.32
C SER A 97 -10.40 3.15 14.31
N GLY A 98 -10.10 4.44 14.47
CA GLY A 98 -10.67 5.49 13.62
C GLY A 98 -12.14 5.80 13.91
N THR A 99 -12.75 5.16 14.91
CA THR A 99 -14.13 5.43 15.34
C THR A 99 -14.31 6.90 15.66
N LEU A 100 -15.22 7.57 14.94
CA LEU A 100 -15.38 9.02 15.05
C LEU A 100 -15.94 9.40 16.43
N PRO A 101 -15.31 10.36 17.13
CA PRO A 101 -15.79 10.81 18.42
C PRO A 101 -17.11 11.58 18.29
N THR A 102 -17.94 11.49 19.32
CA THR A 102 -19.23 12.18 19.40
C THR A 102 -19.20 13.36 20.38
N LEU A 103 -18.25 13.36 21.32
CA LEU A 103 -18.11 14.38 22.36
C LEU A 103 -17.39 15.65 21.86
N VAL A 104 -16.76 15.60 20.68
CA VAL A 104 -16.11 16.76 20.04
C VAL A 104 -16.61 16.96 18.61
N SER A 105 -16.54 18.20 18.12
CA SER A 105 -16.93 18.52 16.75
C SER A 105 -15.96 17.92 15.74
N ILE A 106 -16.50 17.10 14.82
CA ILE A 106 -15.75 16.48 13.71
C ILE A 106 -15.95 17.18 12.37
N ARG A 107 -16.60 18.36 12.33
CA ARG A 107 -16.94 19.04 11.05
C ARG A 107 -15.71 19.36 10.20
N ILE A 108 -14.63 19.81 10.83
CA ILE A 108 -13.39 20.14 10.12
C ILE A 108 -12.76 18.87 9.55
N TYR A 109 -12.74 17.80 10.34
CA TYR A 109 -12.27 16.48 9.90
C TYR A 109 -13.03 16.02 8.66
N GLN A 110 -14.37 15.98 8.73
CA GLN A 110 -15.23 15.54 7.63
C GLN A 110 -15.02 16.38 6.35
N ARG A 111 -14.91 17.71 6.48
CA ARG A 111 -14.67 18.58 5.32
C ARG A 111 -13.31 18.33 4.68
N ARG A 112 -12.25 18.20 5.48
CA ARG A 112 -10.88 18.00 4.99
C ARG A 112 -10.72 16.63 4.35
N THR A 113 -11.21 15.57 4.98
CA THR A 113 -11.13 14.22 4.41
C THR A 113 -11.97 14.09 3.15
N ALA A 114 -13.16 14.70 3.07
CA ALA A 114 -13.96 14.72 1.86
C ALA A 114 -13.32 15.52 0.71
N LEU A 115 -12.60 16.62 1.01
CA LEU A 115 -11.85 17.36 -0.01
C LEU A 115 -10.63 16.56 -0.49
N ALA A 116 -9.84 16.03 0.44
CA ALA A 116 -8.68 15.19 0.13
C ALA A 116 -9.09 14.01 -0.75
N LYS A 117 -10.18 13.33 -0.39
CA LYS A 117 -10.74 12.22 -1.15
C LYS A 117 -11.06 12.63 -2.58
N ARG A 118 -11.84 13.70 -2.79
CA ARG A 118 -12.19 14.19 -4.13
C ARG A 118 -10.97 14.53 -4.98
N ASN A 119 -9.94 15.12 -4.38
CA ASN A 119 -8.70 15.44 -5.10
C ASN A 119 -7.98 14.17 -5.57
N LEU A 120 -7.93 13.14 -4.71
CA LEU A 120 -7.34 11.85 -5.08
C LEU A 120 -8.18 11.14 -6.16
N GLU A 121 -9.51 11.15 -6.06
CA GLU A 121 -10.39 10.61 -7.10
C GLU A 121 -10.13 11.27 -8.46
N SER A 122 -10.01 12.60 -8.49
CA SER A 122 -9.68 13.35 -9.71
C SER A 122 -8.29 13.00 -10.26
N ALA A 123 -7.32 12.70 -9.40
CA ALA A 123 -5.98 12.30 -9.82
C ALA A 123 -5.97 10.90 -10.46
N TYR A 124 -6.70 9.95 -9.87
CA TYR A 124 -6.89 8.62 -10.48
C TYR A 124 -7.56 8.73 -11.85
N GLU A 125 -8.65 9.50 -11.97
CA GLU A 125 -9.35 9.69 -13.24
C GLU A 125 -8.43 10.28 -14.32
N SER A 126 -7.61 11.26 -13.94
CA SER A 126 -6.63 11.87 -14.85
C SER A 126 -5.56 10.87 -15.26
N ALA A 127 -5.01 10.09 -14.32
CA ALA A 127 -3.99 9.10 -14.58
C ALA A 127 -4.48 7.99 -15.53
N VAL A 128 -5.68 7.44 -15.30
CA VAL A 128 -6.28 6.44 -16.20
C VAL A 128 -6.46 7.02 -17.60
N ARG A 129 -7.00 8.24 -17.71
CA ARG A 129 -7.23 8.91 -19.00
C ARG A 129 -5.91 9.10 -19.76
N GLU A 130 -4.90 9.65 -19.11
CA GLU A 130 -3.62 9.99 -19.74
C GLU A 130 -2.83 8.74 -20.15
N LEU A 131 -2.80 7.70 -19.31
CA LEU A 131 -2.18 6.41 -19.67
C LEU A 131 -2.91 5.74 -20.85
N THR A 132 -4.24 5.84 -20.90
CA THR A 132 -5.04 5.33 -22.03
C THR A 132 -4.72 6.09 -23.32
N GLN A 133 -4.65 7.43 -23.26
CA GLN A 133 -4.31 8.27 -24.41
C GLN A 133 -2.88 8.01 -24.90
N ASN A 134 -1.96 7.69 -23.99
CA ASN A 134 -0.59 7.27 -24.29
C ASN A 134 -0.48 5.86 -24.90
N GLY A 135 -1.56 5.08 -24.93
CA GLY A 135 -1.56 3.70 -25.40
C GLY A 135 -1.00 2.68 -24.39
N ASP A 136 -0.71 3.08 -23.15
CA ASP A 136 -0.29 2.19 -22.06
C ASP A 136 -1.51 1.57 -21.35
N ILE A 137 -2.25 0.76 -22.11
CA ILE A 137 -3.47 0.11 -21.66
C ILE A 137 -3.24 -0.79 -20.43
N PRO A 138 -2.18 -1.62 -20.35
CA PRO A 138 -1.97 -2.47 -19.19
C PRO A 138 -1.82 -1.69 -17.88
N THR A 139 -1.12 -0.55 -17.90
CA THR A 139 -0.96 0.28 -16.70
C THR A 139 -2.25 1.01 -16.36
N ALA A 140 -2.99 1.51 -17.35
CA ALA A 140 -4.29 2.15 -17.14
C ALA A 140 -5.31 1.19 -16.48
N GLU A 141 -5.36 -0.07 -16.90
CA GLU A 141 -6.24 -1.09 -16.31
C GLU A 141 -5.91 -1.37 -14.84
N VAL A 142 -4.62 -1.43 -14.49
CA VAL A 142 -4.18 -1.59 -13.09
C VAL A 142 -4.63 -0.40 -12.24
N ILE A 143 -4.36 0.83 -12.68
CA ILE A 143 -4.77 2.04 -11.95
C ILE A 143 -6.30 2.15 -11.85
N GLN A 144 -7.03 1.76 -12.90
CA GLN A 144 -8.49 1.72 -12.88
C GLN A 144 -9.03 0.72 -11.86
N GLN A 145 -8.41 -0.45 -11.72
CA GLN A 145 -8.78 -1.43 -10.69
C GLN A 145 -8.51 -0.90 -9.28
N GLU A 146 -7.37 -0.23 -9.07
CA GLU A 146 -7.04 0.44 -7.81
C GLU A 146 -8.06 1.54 -7.46
N PHE A 147 -8.45 2.34 -8.46
CA PHE A 147 -9.44 3.40 -8.28
C PHE A 147 -10.83 2.84 -7.91
N GLU A 148 -11.29 1.79 -8.58
CA GLU A 148 -12.55 1.14 -8.23
C GLU A 148 -12.51 0.52 -6.83
N ALA A 149 -11.37 -0.05 -6.44
CA ALA A 149 -11.16 -0.55 -5.08
C ALA A 149 -11.23 0.58 -4.05
N PHE A 150 -10.64 1.74 -4.33
CA PHE A 150 -10.71 2.94 -3.49
C PHE A 150 -12.14 3.46 -3.34
N LYS A 151 -12.89 3.61 -4.44
CA LYS A 151 -14.28 4.08 -4.41
C LYS A 151 -15.18 3.17 -3.58
N LYS A 152 -15.06 1.84 -3.74
CA LYS A 152 -15.86 0.85 -2.99
C LYS A 152 -15.58 0.85 -1.50
N SER A 153 -14.33 1.07 -1.10
CA SER A 153 -13.94 1.03 0.31
C SER A 153 -14.19 2.36 1.04
N GLY A 154 -14.55 3.45 0.34
CA GLY A 154 -14.93 4.74 0.93
C GLY A 154 -13.78 5.53 1.57
N SER A 155 -12.65 4.86 1.70
CA SER A 155 -11.33 5.23 2.20
C SER A 155 -10.36 4.48 1.31
N LEU A 156 -9.09 4.88 1.18
CA LEU A 156 -8.07 3.90 0.79
C LEU A 156 -8.22 2.81 1.84
N ARG A 157 -8.68 1.59 1.47
CA ARG A 157 -8.74 0.40 2.34
C ARG A 157 -7.80 0.62 3.52
N GLU A 158 -8.36 0.94 4.70
CA GLU A 158 -7.65 1.47 5.87
C GLU A 158 -6.19 1.84 5.56
N SER A 159 -6.00 3.06 5.03
CA SER A 159 -4.74 3.61 4.51
C SER A 159 -3.55 2.90 5.11
N ALA A 160 -2.83 2.12 4.28
CA ALA A 160 -1.72 1.26 4.72
C ALA A 160 -1.00 1.90 5.92
N ILE A 161 -1.17 1.28 7.08
CA ILE A 161 -0.79 1.82 8.37
C ILE A 161 0.72 2.06 8.30
N ASN A 162 1.13 3.32 8.47
CA ASN A 162 2.54 3.63 8.57
C ASN A 162 3.07 3.11 9.91
N LEU A 163 4.02 2.19 9.84
CA LEU A 163 4.66 1.60 11.01
C LEU A 163 5.89 2.41 11.45
N LEU A 164 6.35 3.37 10.65
CA LEU A 164 7.43 4.30 10.98
C LEU A 164 7.01 5.72 10.58
N ASP A 165 6.27 6.38 11.46
CA ASP A 165 5.75 7.74 11.25
C ASP A 165 6.81 8.78 11.66
N GLY A 166 7.55 9.29 10.67
CA GLY A 166 8.76 10.08 10.93
C GLY A 166 9.75 9.28 11.77
N ASP A 167 10.06 9.78 12.97
CA ASP A 167 10.96 9.10 13.91
C ASP A 167 10.21 8.44 15.08
N HIS A 168 8.89 8.20 14.92
CA HIS A 168 8.07 7.59 15.95
C HIS A 168 7.86 6.09 15.71
N LEU A 169 8.07 5.31 16.77
CA LEU A 169 7.90 3.86 16.80
C LEU A 169 6.61 3.44 17.52
N ASN A 170 5.55 4.24 17.39
CA ASN A 170 4.29 4.05 18.12
C ASN A 170 3.64 2.68 17.86
N ALA A 171 3.83 2.13 16.66
CA ALA A 171 3.30 0.83 16.25
C ALA A 171 4.10 -0.37 16.80
N TRP A 172 5.28 -0.16 17.37
CA TRP A 172 6.19 -1.21 17.80
C TRP A 172 6.21 -1.36 19.32
N ASP A 173 6.27 -2.59 19.80
CA ASP A 173 6.49 -2.89 21.21
C ASP A 173 7.94 -2.58 21.57
N LEU A 174 8.16 -1.45 22.22
CA LEU A 174 9.46 -0.99 22.69
C LEU A 174 9.57 -1.20 24.19
N SER A 175 10.12 -2.35 24.58
CA SER A 175 10.69 -2.50 25.91
C SER A 175 11.96 -1.64 26.04
N PHE A 176 12.35 -1.28 27.27
CA PHE A 176 13.58 -0.54 27.55
C PHE A 176 14.85 -1.21 26.99
N LYS A 177 14.83 -2.54 26.82
CA LYS A 177 15.93 -3.28 26.18
C LYS A 177 15.98 -3.05 24.67
N LEU A 178 14.83 -3.03 24.01
CA LEU A 178 14.70 -2.86 22.56
C LEU A 178 15.11 -1.44 22.11
N SER A 179 14.79 -0.42 22.90
CA SER A 179 15.16 0.97 22.60
C SER A 179 16.66 1.24 22.61
N LYS A 180 17.50 0.30 23.07
CA LYS A 180 18.97 0.44 23.02
C LYS A 180 19.56 0.08 21.67
N HIS A 181 18.88 -0.77 20.90
CA HIS A 181 19.42 -1.36 19.67
C HIS A 181 18.70 -0.88 18.41
N TRP A 182 17.46 -0.42 18.56
CA TRP A 182 16.67 0.17 17.48
C TRP A 182 16.60 1.69 17.62
N SER A 183 16.99 2.40 16.57
CA SER A 183 17.02 3.85 16.55
C SER A 183 16.30 4.39 15.30
N PRO A 184 15.18 5.10 15.46
CA PRO A 184 14.57 5.84 14.36
C PRO A 184 15.28 7.19 14.19
N ARG A 185 15.66 7.54 12.96
CA ARG A 185 16.22 8.85 12.63
C ARG A 185 15.98 9.20 11.17
N ASN A 186 15.42 10.38 10.91
CA ASN A 186 15.09 10.87 9.58
C ASN A 186 14.25 9.87 8.74
N GLY A 187 13.28 9.19 9.36
CA GLY A 187 12.44 8.20 8.68
C GLY A 187 13.15 6.88 8.35
N ILE A 188 14.34 6.65 8.92
CA ILE A 188 15.08 5.39 8.82
C ILE A 188 15.13 4.75 10.20
N LEU A 189 14.68 3.50 10.27
CA LEU A 189 14.80 2.67 11.46
C LEU A 189 16.04 1.79 11.34
N ARG A 190 17.01 2.00 12.24
CA ARG A 190 18.28 1.26 12.23
C ARG A 190 18.40 0.32 13.42
N PHE A 191 18.80 -0.91 13.15
CA PHE A 191 19.33 -1.86 14.11
C PHE A 191 20.86 -1.80 14.16
N ASP A 192 21.45 -1.86 15.34
CA ASP A 192 22.90 -1.72 15.56
C ASP A 192 23.70 -3.03 15.41
N GLY A 193 23.03 -4.18 15.27
CA GLY A 193 23.66 -5.50 15.20
C GLY A 193 23.82 -6.21 16.55
N GLN A 194 23.36 -5.63 17.66
CA GLN A 194 23.57 -6.14 19.03
C GLN A 194 22.26 -6.59 19.71
N GLY A 195 22.36 -7.31 20.82
CA GLY A 195 21.19 -7.77 21.60
C GLY A 195 20.60 -9.11 21.18
N GLY A 196 20.94 -9.63 19.99
CA GLY A 196 20.53 -10.95 19.52
C GLY A 196 19.02 -11.12 19.39
N GLU A 197 18.51 -12.34 19.55
CA GLU A 197 17.06 -12.64 19.40
C GLU A 197 16.17 -11.86 20.37
N GLU A 198 16.68 -11.49 21.56
CA GLU A 198 15.97 -10.63 22.52
C GLU A 198 15.72 -9.22 21.97
N ALA A 199 16.44 -8.83 20.91
CA ALA A 199 16.30 -7.54 20.26
C ALA A 199 15.33 -7.56 19.06
N ASN A 200 14.61 -8.65 18.78
CA ASN A 200 13.60 -8.68 17.73
C ASN A 200 12.51 -7.61 17.99
N LEU A 201 12.22 -6.78 16.98
CA LEU A 201 11.26 -5.69 17.12
C LEU A 201 9.90 -6.11 16.58
N SER A 202 8.88 -6.17 17.44
CA SER A 202 7.54 -6.66 17.11
C SER A 202 6.53 -5.52 17.08
N THR A 203 5.53 -5.59 16.20
CA THR A 203 4.39 -4.66 16.26
C THR A 203 3.54 -4.94 17.50
N LYS A 204 2.93 -3.90 18.09
CA LYS A 204 1.97 -4.04 19.21
C LYS A 204 0.69 -4.75 18.78
N ARG A 205 0.26 -4.50 17.53
CA ARG A 205 -0.93 -5.10 16.94
C ARG A 205 -0.60 -6.44 16.29
N SER A 206 -1.62 -7.29 16.25
CA SER A 206 -1.63 -8.52 15.45
C SER A 206 -2.43 -8.30 14.16
N TYR A 207 -2.02 -9.01 13.10
CA TYR A 207 -2.60 -8.92 11.77
C TYR A 207 -2.89 -10.32 11.24
N LYS A 208 -4.03 -10.47 10.55
CA LYS A 208 -4.46 -11.72 9.93
C LYS A 208 -3.99 -11.80 8.48
N ASN A 209 -4.76 -11.28 7.54
CA ASN A 209 -4.39 -11.18 6.14
C ASN A 209 -3.85 -9.77 5.90
N PHE A 210 -2.71 -9.64 5.23
CA PHE A 210 -2.11 -8.33 5.02
C PHE A 210 -1.11 -8.30 3.86
N THR A 211 -0.86 -7.09 3.37
CA THR A 211 0.32 -6.74 2.57
C THR A 211 1.21 -5.84 3.40
N PHE A 212 2.41 -6.30 3.73
CA PHE A 212 3.47 -5.51 4.37
C PHE A 212 4.47 -5.05 3.31
N ARG A 213 4.82 -3.76 3.34
CA ARG A 213 5.81 -3.17 2.44
C ARG A 213 6.89 -2.49 3.27
N CYS A 214 8.13 -2.64 2.85
CA CYS A 214 9.26 -1.93 3.42
C CYS A 214 10.39 -1.82 2.40
N GLU A 215 11.27 -0.85 2.62
CA GLU A 215 12.60 -0.86 2.04
C GLU A 215 13.62 -1.21 3.11
N TRP A 216 14.66 -1.96 2.73
CA TRP A 216 15.75 -2.32 3.62
C TRP A 216 17.11 -2.23 2.95
N ARG A 217 18.16 -2.05 3.74
CA ARG A 217 19.54 -2.21 3.30
C ARG A 217 20.41 -2.83 4.38
N ILE A 218 21.37 -3.62 3.94
CA ILE A 218 22.32 -4.35 4.78
C ILE A 218 23.76 -4.03 4.37
N GLY A 219 24.68 -4.21 5.30
CA GLY A 219 26.12 -4.25 5.03
C GLY A 219 26.60 -5.63 4.59
N PRO A 220 27.91 -5.77 4.28
CA PRO A 220 28.50 -7.07 3.91
C PRO A 220 28.28 -8.12 4.99
N GLY A 221 27.85 -9.31 4.58
CA GLY A 221 27.54 -10.42 5.49
C GLY A 221 26.29 -10.23 6.35
N GLY A 222 25.46 -9.22 6.04
CA GLY A 222 24.23 -8.95 6.77
C GLY A 222 23.22 -10.10 6.69
N ASP A 223 22.45 -10.30 7.75
CA ASP A 223 21.38 -11.29 7.84
C ASP A 223 20.29 -10.77 8.80
N SER A 224 19.04 -10.88 8.36
CA SER A 224 17.84 -10.47 9.05
C SER A 224 16.63 -11.18 8.40
N GLY A 225 15.43 -10.72 8.72
CA GLY A 225 14.22 -11.26 8.17
C GLY A 225 12.97 -10.58 8.71
N ILE A 226 11.86 -10.90 8.06
CA ILE A 226 10.54 -10.40 8.40
C ILE A 226 9.71 -11.60 8.82
N PHE A 227 9.37 -11.70 10.10
CA PHE A 227 8.40 -12.71 10.54
C PHE A 227 6.98 -12.21 10.30
N LEU A 228 6.18 -13.07 9.68
CA LEU A 228 4.77 -12.87 9.41
C LEU A 228 3.97 -13.50 10.54
N ARG A 229 3.12 -12.75 11.23
CA ARG A 229 2.34 -13.23 12.38
C ARG A 229 3.19 -13.76 13.55
N GLY A 230 4.36 -13.16 13.78
CA GLY A 230 5.34 -13.58 14.79
C GLY A 230 6.20 -14.76 14.34
N ILE A 231 5.63 -15.65 13.53
CA ILE A 231 6.24 -16.78 12.86
C ILE A 231 5.33 -17.14 11.67
N PRO A 232 5.83 -17.39 10.46
CA PRO A 232 7.22 -17.70 10.05
C PRO A 232 7.98 -16.58 9.30
N GLN A 233 9.24 -16.81 8.89
CA GLN A 233 10.19 -15.79 8.37
C GLN A 233 10.35 -15.73 6.84
N VAL A 234 10.26 -14.53 6.26
CA VAL A 234 10.80 -14.17 4.93
C VAL A 234 12.24 -13.67 5.10
N GLN A 235 13.19 -14.26 4.38
CA GLN A 235 14.62 -14.06 4.61
C GLN A 235 15.18 -12.77 3.99
N ILE A 236 16.11 -12.11 4.70
CA ILE A 236 16.95 -11.02 4.18
C ILE A 236 18.41 -11.36 4.48
N TRP A 237 19.28 -11.42 3.48
CA TRP A 237 20.71 -11.69 3.72
C TRP A 237 21.63 -11.24 2.59
N ASP A 238 22.93 -11.18 2.87
CA ASP A 238 23.97 -11.10 1.84
C ASP A 238 24.16 -12.47 1.19
N HIS A 239 23.70 -12.61 -0.05
CA HIS A 239 23.80 -13.83 -0.82
C HIS A 239 25.21 -14.14 -1.34
N ILE A 240 26.14 -13.18 -1.28
CA ILE A 240 27.51 -13.30 -1.82
C ILE A 240 28.51 -13.59 -0.69
N HIS A 241 28.53 -12.73 0.34
CA HIS A 241 29.55 -12.79 1.41
C HIS A 241 29.00 -13.28 2.74
N GLY A 242 27.68 -13.53 2.83
CA GLY A 242 26.99 -13.90 4.05
C GLY A 242 26.47 -15.33 4.05
N LEU A 243 25.42 -15.55 4.85
CA LEU A 243 24.80 -16.86 5.03
C LEU A 243 23.92 -17.29 3.84
N GLY A 244 23.70 -16.41 2.86
CA GLY A 244 22.85 -16.74 1.72
C GLY A 244 23.45 -17.75 0.74
N GLN A 245 24.78 -17.91 0.68
CA GLN A 245 25.46 -18.96 -0.10
C GLN A 245 24.94 -19.09 -1.56
N GLY A 246 24.77 -17.96 -2.26
CA GLY A 246 24.27 -17.92 -3.64
C GLY A 246 22.74 -17.95 -3.76
N ILE A 247 22.00 -17.89 -2.65
CA ILE A 247 20.54 -17.84 -2.61
C ILE A 247 20.12 -16.41 -2.27
N GLY A 248 19.28 -15.80 -3.11
CA GLY A 248 18.79 -14.42 -2.89
C GLY A 248 17.89 -14.28 -1.67
N SER A 249 17.55 -13.03 -1.33
CA SER A 249 16.57 -12.70 -0.30
C SER A 249 15.13 -12.95 -0.77
N GLY A 250 14.16 -12.87 0.16
CA GLY A 250 12.74 -13.03 -0.12
C GLY A 250 12.22 -14.46 -0.07
N GLY A 251 13.10 -15.44 0.14
CA GLY A 251 12.72 -16.85 0.34
C GLY A 251 11.93 -17.09 1.63
N LEU A 252 11.14 -18.16 1.65
CA LEU A 252 10.39 -18.62 2.81
C LEU A 252 11.29 -19.50 3.66
N TYR A 253 11.96 -18.91 4.66
CA TYR A 253 12.97 -19.61 5.44
C TYR A 253 12.38 -20.87 6.11
N ASN A 254 13.15 -21.97 6.15
CA ASN A 254 12.78 -23.26 6.75
C ASN A 254 11.51 -23.97 6.23
N ASN A 255 10.91 -23.52 5.12
CA ASN A 255 9.91 -24.32 4.41
C ASN A 255 10.51 -25.69 4.01
N LYS A 256 9.73 -26.78 4.13
CA LYS A 256 10.20 -28.15 3.88
C LYS A 256 9.47 -28.84 2.74
N ARG A 257 8.13 -28.82 2.75
CA ARG A 257 7.30 -29.48 1.73
C ARG A 257 7.06 -28.58 0.53
N PHE A 258 6.90 -27.28 0.76
CA PHE A 258 6.75 -26.28 -0.29
C PHE A 258 8.09 -25.60 -0.59
N PRO A 259 8.24 -24.95 -1.77
CA PRO A 259 9.43 -24.19 -2.11
C PRO A 259 9.82 -23.19 -0.99
N LYS A 260 11.12 -23.13 -0.69
CA LYS A 260 11.71 -22.23 0.31
C LYS A 260 12.59 -21.14 -0.29
N HIS A 261 13.15 -21.40 -1.47
CA HIS A 261 14.06 -20.48 -2.13
C HIS A 261 13.30 -19.51 -3.04
N PRO A 262 13.77 -18.26 -3.17
CA PRO A 262 13.26 -17.37 -4.20
C PRO A 262 13.53 -17.94 -5.59
N THR A 263 12.70 -17.59 -6.56
CA THR A 263 12.84 -18.05 -7.96
C THR A 263 14.05 -17.44 -8.67
N GLU A 264 14.52 -16.29 -8.21
CA GLU A 264 15.70 -15.61 -8.73
C GLU A 264 16.37 -14.75 -7.63
N ILE A 265 17.62 -14.37 -7.86
CA ILE A 265 18.31 -13.35 -7.06
C ILE A 265 17.86 -11.99 -7.58
N ALA A 266 16.99 -11.32 -6.82
CA ALA A 266 16.48 -9.99 -7.15
C ALA A 266 17.10 -8.88 -6.27
N ASP A 267 18.02 -9.24 -5.37
CA ASP A 267 18.73 -8.32 -4.49
C ASP A 267 19.53 -7.26 -5.26
N ASN A 268 19.43 -6.00 -4.82
CA ASN A 268 20.36 -4.95 -5.21
C ASN A 268 21.72 -5.17 -4.52
N PRO A 269 22.81 -4.58 -5.04
CA PRO A 269 24.13 -4.67 -4.41
C PRO A 269 24.13 -4.24 -2.94
N ILE A 270 25.04 -4.82 -2.16
CA ILE A 270 25.23 -4.49 -0.75
C ILE A 270 25.40 -2.98 -0.55
N GLY A 271 24.76 -2.44 0.49
CA GLY A 271 24.68 -1.00 0.78
C GLY A 271 23.59 -0.24 0.02
N GLN A 272 22.93 -0.85 -0.97
CA GLN A 272 21.80 -0.25 -1.67
C GLN A 272 20.45 -0.66 -1.05
N TRP A 273 19.45 0.18 -1.26
CA TRP A 273 18.08 -0.08 -0.81
C TRP A 273 17.43 -1.16 -1.68
N ASN A 274 16.74 -2.08 -1.01
CA ASN A 274 15.90 -3.10 -1.60
C ASN A 274 14.45 -2.82 -1.23
N SER A 275 13.54 -2.83 -2.20
CA SER A 275 12.09 -2.68 -1.97
C SER A 275 11.44 -4.05 -1.91
N THR A 276 10.76 -4.35 -0.80
CA THR A 276 10.08 -5.63 -0.58
C THR A 276 8.61 -5.42 -0.29
N THR A 277 7.77 -6.21 -0.95
CA THR A 277 6.35 -6.34 -0.66
C THR A 277 6.04 -7.80 -0.35
N VAL A 278 5.53 -8.06 0.85
CA VAL A 278 5.09 -9.39 1.29
C VAL A 278 3.58 -9.37 1.47
N THR A 279 2.87 -10.27 0.81
CA THR A 279 1.44 -10.48 1.01
C THR A 279 1.19 -11.85 1.59
N ILE A 280 0.41 -11.93 2.67
CA ILE A 280 -0.07 -13.19 3.26
C ILE A 280 -1.60 -13.20 3.30
N ILE A 281 -2.20 -14.22 2.71
CA ILE A 281 -3.65 -14.47 2.71
C ILE A 281 -3.87 -15.93 3.09
N GLY A 282 -4.52 -16.17 4.23
CA GLY A 282 -4.47 -17.49 4.87
C GLY A 282 -3.01 -17.86 5.14
N ASP A 283 -2.54 -18.98 4.61
CA ASP A 283 -1.14 -19.41 4.74
C ASP A 283 -0.34 -19.24 3.45
N LYS A 284 -0.93 -18.55 2.45
CA LYS A 284 -0.32 -18.32 1.14
C LYS A 284 0.46 -17.03 1.14
N VAL A 285 1.74 -17.11 0.79
CA VAL A 285 2.66 -15.98 0.77
C VAL A 285 3.12 -15.68 -0.64
N THR A 286 3.10 -14.40 -0.98
CA THR A 286 3.68 -13.84 -2.20
C THR A 286 4.69 -12.77 -1.79
N VAL A 287 5.90 -12.84 -2.37
CA VAL A 287 6.98 -11.89 -2.13
C VAL A 287 7.41 -11.27 -3.45
N THR A 288 7.37 -9.95 -3.52
CA THR A 288 7.97 -9.16 -4.60
C THR A 288 9.18 -8.42 -4.04
N LEU A 289 10.34 -8.61 -4.66
CA LEU A 289 11.61 -7.97 -4.33
C LEU A 289 12.10 -7.18 -5.54
N ASN A 290 12.30 -5.87 -5.38
CA ASN A 290 12.76 -4.95 -6.44
C ASN A 290 11.95 -5.08 -7.75
N GLY A 291 10.61 -5.15 -7.63
CA GLY A 291 9.69 -5.28 -8.76
C GLY A 291 9.55 -6.70 -9.32
N LYS A 292 10.35 -7.67 -8.86
CA LYS A 292 10.30 -9.06 -9.31
C LYS A 292 9.58 -9.96 -8.32
N CYS A 293 8.65 -10.78 -8.79
CA CYS A 293 7.95 -11.75 -7.95
C CYS A 293 8.84 -12.97 -7.72
N VAL A 294 9.41 -13.08 -6.51
CA VAL A 294 10.37 -14.13 -6.14
C VAL A 294 9.73 -15.31 -5.40
N VAL A 295 8.52 -15.10 -4.85
CA VAL A 295 7.66 -16.14 -4.27
C VAL A 295 6.23 -15.82 -4.69
N ASN A 296 5.48 -16.79 -5.22
CA ASN A 296 4.12 -16.58 -5.71
C ASN A 296 3.13 -17.59 -5.12
N GLY A 297 2.32 -17.16 -4.14
CA GLY A 297 1.24 -17.97 -3.57
C GLY A 297 1.72 -19.29 -2.94
N ILE A 298 2.91 -19.31 -2.36
CA ILE A 298 3.48 -20.52 -1.75
C ILE A 298 2.95 -20.67 -0.31
N THR A 299 2.58 -21.89 0.07
CA THR A 299 2.15 -22.16 1.45
C THR A 299 3.34 -22.11 2.40
N MET A 300 3.20 -21.40 3.51
CA MET A 300 4.26 -21.26 4.51
C MET A 300 4.09 -22.28 5.66
N GLU A 301 5.21 -22.83 6.15
CA GLU A 301 5.21 -24.00 7.06
C GLU A 301 6.15 -23.88 8.27
N ASN A 302 6.87 -22.77 8.38
CA ASN A 302 8.01 -22.62 9.29
C ASN A 302 7.57 -22.30 10.74
N HIS A 303 6.77 -23.20 11.31
CA HIS A 303 6.58 -23.35 12.75
C HIS A 303 7.64 -24.32 13.30
N PRO A 304 8.38 -23.98 14.38
CA PRO A 304 9.39 -24.86 14.97
C PRO A 304 8.85 -26.26 15.33
N ASN A 305 7.57 -26.31 15.72
CA ASN A 305 6.82 -27.54 15.88
C ASN A 305 5.84 -27.72 14.71
N HIS A 306 6.21 -28.51 13.71
CA HIS A 306 5.41 -28.75 12.50
C HIS A 306 4.06 -29.47 12.72
N ARG A 307 3.72 -29.81 13.98
CA ARG A 307 2.40 -30.36 14.34
C ARG A 307 1.39 -29.26 14.73
N VAL A 308 1.86 -28.03 14.89
CA VAL A 308 1.03 -26.88 15.25
C VAL A 308 0.77 -26.07 13.98
N PRO A 309 -0.49 -25.71 13.68
CA PRO A 309 -0.79 -24.83 12.55
C PRO A 309 -0.15 -23.45 12.77
N LEU A 310 0.08 -22.73 11.67
CA LEU A 310 0.51 -21.34 11.80
C LEU A 310 -0.56 -20.52 12.54
N PRO A 311 -0.15 -19.49 13.31
CA PRO A 311 -1.10 -18.55 13.87
C PRO A 311 -2.00 -17.96 12.77
N ALA A 312 -3.30 -17.89 13.05
CA ALA A 312 -4.24 -17.24 12.14
C ALA A 312 -3.97 -15.73 12.06
N GLU A 313 -3.48 -15.14 13.15
CA GLU A 313 -3.05 -13.75 13.25
C GLU A 313 -1.84 -13.61 14.18
N GLY A 314 -1.09 -12.52 14.04
CA GLY A 314 0.04 -12.22 14.92
C GLY A 314 0.78 -10.95 14.48
N PRO A 315 1.84 -10.53 15.20
CA PRO A 315 2.58 -9.31 14.88
C PRO A 315 3.43 -9.44 13.62
N ILE A 316 3.88 -8.31 13.07
CA ILE A 316 5.08 -8.30 12.22
C ILE A 316 6.29 -8.22 13.14
N VAL A 317 7.34 -9.00 12.86
CA VAL A 317 8.59 -8.93 13.62
C VAL A 317 9.76 -8.71 12.68
N LEU A 318 10.58 -7.71 12.98
CA LEU A 318 11.85 -7.47 12.31
C LEU A 318 12.95 -8.19 13.09
N GLN A 319 13.69 -9.07 12.40
CA GLN A 319 14.72 -9.88 13.02
C GLN A 319 15.96 -9.04 13.36
N ALA A 320 16.38 -9.13 14.61
CA ALA A 320 17.67 -8.66 15.09
C ALA A 320 18.68 -9.81 15.05
N PHE A 321 19.61 -9.78 14.08
CA PHE A 321 20.59 -10.86 13.95
C PHE A 321 22.00 -10.35 13.62
N ARG A 322 22.80 -10.15 14.68
CA ARG A 322 24.28 -10.00 14.71
C ARG A 322 24.92 -8.99 13.73
N SER A 323 24.13 -8.29 12.93
CA SER A 323 24.56 -7.44 11.84
C SER A 323 23.63 -6.23 11.74
N PRO A 324 24.14 -5.02 11.44
CA PRO A 324 23.31 -3.85 11.25
C PRO A 324 22.39 -3.99 10.03
N ILE A 325 21.15 -3.52 10.18
CA ILE A 325 20.17 -3.38 9.09
C ILE A 325 19.41 -2.07 9.27
N GLU A 326 19.05 -1.47 8.14
CA GLU A 326 18.23 -0.26 8.11
C GLU A 326 16.95 -0.52 7.32
N PHE A 327 15.83 -0.02 7.83
CA PHE A 327 14.52 -0.07 7.20
C PHE A 327 13.95 1.33 7.00
N ARG A 328 13.13 1.52 5.96
CA ARG A 328 12.28 2.70 5.76
C ARG A 328 11.00 2.34 5.03
N HIS A 329 10.06 3.28 4.96
CA HIS A 329 8.79 3.12 4.25
C HIS A 329 8.00 1.87 4.70
N LEU A 330 8.00 1.60 6.01
CA LEU A 330 7.32 0.44 6.59
C LEU A 330 5.81 0.70 6.63
N THR A 331 5.05 -0.01 5.81
CA THR A 331 3.59 0.12 5.76
C THR A 331 2.92 -1.24 5.78
N ILE A 332 1.73 -1.31 6.39
CA ILE A 332 0.92 -2.53 6.37
C ILE A 332 -0.52 -2.23 5.95
N LEU A 333 -0.99 -2.96 4.95
CA LEU A 333 -2.36 -2.92 4.47
C LEU A 333 -3.07 -4.20 4.93
N GLU A 334 -4.06 -4.08 5.80
CA GLU A 334 -4.90 -5.22 6.19
C GLU A 334 -5.80 -5.63 5.01
N LEU A 335 -6.00 -6.94 4.87
CA LEU A 335 -6.81 -7.56 3.83
C LEU A 335 -7.99 -8.32 4.48
N PRO A 336 -9.11 -8.47 3.76
CA PRO A 336 -10.29 -9.19 4.25
C PRO A 336 -10.01 -10.61 4.76
#